data_AF-A0A661X1I4-F1
#
_entry.id   AF-A0A661X1I4-F1
#
_cell.length_a   1.000
_cell.length_b   1.000
_cell.length_c   1.000
_cell.angle_alpha   90.00
_cell.angle_beta   90.00
_cell.angle_gamma   90.00
#
_symmetry.space_group_name_H-M   'P 1'
#
loop_
_entity.id
_entity.type
_entity.pdbx_description
1 polymer ?
#
loop_
_entity_poly.entity_id
_entity_poly.type
_entity_poly.pdbx_seq_one_letter_code
_entity_poly.pdbx_strand_id
1 'polypeptide(L)'
;ADPLRLIDIQVKRNAYGRQVDSFIDMVRLNLDGQEIEFEGVFIRAPKIMSTGEDVRILGRHGDEIVLAANARILVATFHPELTNDYRIHQYFIEKIGNGSI
;
A
#
# COMPACT_ATOMS: atom_id res chain seq x y z
N ALA A 1 10.51 -17.35 -7.66
CA ALA A 1 10.23 -17.44 -6.21
C ALA A 1 8.73 -17.44 -6.04
N ASP A 2 8.20 -18.38 -5.29
CA ASP A 2 6.77 -18.45 -4.98
C ASP A 2 6.39 -17.38 -3.95
N PRO A 3 5.16 -16.82 -4.00
CA PRO A 3 4.70 -15.84 -3.03
C PRO A 3 4.47 -16.48 -1.65
N LEU A 4 4.68 -15.72 -0.58
CA LEU A 4 4.44 -16.17 0.80
C LEU A 4 2.95 -16.41 1.13
N ARG A 5 2.03 -15.83 0.34
CA ARG A 5 0.56 -15.96 0.48
C ARG A 5 0.02 -15.59 1.87
N LEU A 6 0.55 -14.52 2.47
CA LEU A 6 0.16 -14.05 3.81
C LEU A 6 -1.00 -13.04 3.81
N ILE A 7 -1.41 -12.56 2.64
CA ILE A 7 -2.51 -11.61 2.45
C ILE A 7 -3.26 -11.96 1.17
N ASP A 8 -4.60 -11.96 1.23
CA ASP A 8 -5.46 -12.34 0.11
C ASP A 8 -5.66 -11.17 -0.86
N ILE A 9 -4.73 -11.04 -1.80
CA ILE A 9 -4.77 -10.03 -2.86
C ILE A 9 -4.39 -10.64 -4.20
N GLN A 10 -5.02 -10.15 -5.27
CA GLN A 10 -4.57 -10.43 -6.63
C GLN A 10 -3.72 -9.28 -7.12
N VAL A 11 -2.51 -9.59 -7.61
CA VAL A 11 -1.54 -8.58 -8.03
C VAL A 11 -1.13 -8.81 -9.48
N LYS A 12 -1.17 -7.74 -10.29
CA LYS A 12 -0.60 -7.72 -11.63
C LYS A 12 0.77 -7.04 -11.58
N ARG A 13 1.82 -7.82 -11.79
CA ARG A 13 3.21 -7.31 -11.86
C ARG A 13 3.39 -6.44 -13.10
N ASN A 14 4.19 -5.38 -12.99
CA ASN A 14 4.58 -4.50 -14.11
C ASN A 14 3.37 -3.97 -14.90
N ALA A 15 2.28 -3.65 -14.21
CA ALA A 15 1.01 -3.29 -14.84
C ALA A 15 0.99 -1.86 -15.43
N TYR A 16 2.04 -1.06 -15.20
CA TYR A 16 2.19 0.30 -15.74
C TYR A 16 2.87 0.38 -17.12
N GLY A 17 3.20 -0.74 -17.79
CA GLY A 17 3.70 -0.73 -19.19
C GLY A 17 5.22 -0.86 -19.36
N ARG A 18 5.70 -0.75 -20.61
CA ARG A 18 7.13 -0.95 -20.97
C ARG A 18 7.97 0.29 -20.62
N GLN A 19 8.74 0.17 -19.54
CA GLN A 19 10.00 0.91 -19.28
C GLN A 19 9.94 2.46 -19.19
N VAL A 20 8.86 3.07 -18.73
CA VAL A 20 8.72 4.40 -18.08
C VAL A 20 7.30 4.33 -17.45
N ASP A 21 7.01 4.56 -16.18
CA ASP A 21 7.34 5.71 -15.35
C ASP A 21 7.55 5.26 -13.91
N SER A 22 8.73 5.51 -13.36
CA SER A 22 8.75 5.83 -11.93
C SER A 22 8.08 7.20 -11.81
N PHE A 23 7.04 7.31 -11.00
CA PHE A 23 6.35 8.58 -10.82
C PHE A 23 6.13 8.86 -9.35
N ILE A 24 5.91 10.12 -9.06
CA ILE A 24 5.59 10.62 -7.73
C ILE A 24 4.25 11.34 -7.87
N ASP A 25 3.26 10.94 -7.08
CA ASP A 25 1.95 11.58 -7.07
C ASP A 25 1.29 11.44 -5.70
N MET A 26 0.30 12.28 -5.42
CA MET A 26 -0.42 12.30 -4.16
C MET A 26 -1.43 11.14 -4.11
N VAL A 27 -1.39 10.40 -3.00
CA VAL A 27 -2.34 9.32 -2.71
C VAL A 27 -3.21 9.69 -1.52
N ARG A 28 -4.46 9.23 -1.54
CA ARG A 28 -5.40 9.42 -0.44
C ARG A 28 -5.37 8.19 0.44
N LEU A 29 -5.02 8.38 1.70
CA LEU A 29 -4.97 7.31 2.70
C LEU A 29 -6.02 7.56 3.79
N ASN A 30 -6.56 6.48 4.33
CA ASN A 30 -7.36 6.46 5.54
C ASN A 30 -6.66 5.54 6.54
N LEU A 31 -5.97 6.15 7.51
CA LEU A 31 -5.27 5.44 8.57
C LEU A 31 -6.15 5.50 9.83
N ASP A 32 -6.93 4.44 10.05
CA ASP A 32 -7.89 4.31 11.17
C ASP A 32 -8.86 5.50 11.32
N GLY A 33 -9.47 5.92 10.22
CA GLY A 33 -10.44 7.03 10.22
C GLY A 33 -9.79 8.41 10.04
N GLN A 34 -8.46 8.51 10.03
CA GLN A 34 -7.76 9.73 9.66
C GLN A 34 -7.50 9.77 8.15
N GLU A 35 -8.21 10.64 7.45
CA GLU A 35 -7.94 10.91 6.04
C GLU A 35 -6.72 11.81 5.88
N ILE A 36 -5.76 11.38 5.07
CA ILE A 36 -4.53 12.13 4.78
C ILE A 36 -4.19 12.03 3.29
N GLU A 37 -3.54 13.07 2.78
CA GLU A 37 -2.77 12.98 1.55
C GLU A 37 -1.31 12.63 1.87
N PHE A 38 -0.72 11.75 1.05
CA PHE A 38 0.65 11.28 1.20
C PHE A 38 1.33 11.23 -0.17
N GLU A 39 2.62 11.57 -0.24
CA GLU A 39 3.40 11.50 -1.47
C GLU A 39 3.78 10.04 -1.78
N GLY A 40 3.18 9.44 -2.80
CA GLY A 40 3.47 8.08 -3.22
C GLY A 40 4.60 8.04 -4.24
N VAL A 41 5.73 7.43 -3.91
CA VAL A 41 6.85 7.18 -4.85
C VAL A 41 6.69 5.79 -5.47
N PHE A 42 6.31 5.72 -6.73
CA PHE A 42 6.04 4.46 -7.43
C PHE A 42 7.21 4.11 -8.34
N ILE A 43 7.88 2.97 -8.12
CA ILE A 43 9.01 2.52 -8.95
C ILE A 43 8.70 1.13 -9.48
N ARG A 44 8.33 1.04 -10.77
CA ARG A 44 7.88 -0.22 -11.41
C ARG A 44 6.81 -0.94 -10.56
N ALA A 45 5.91 -0.15 -9.99
CA ALA A 45 4.93 -0.60 -9.01
C ALA A 45 4.03 -1.71 -9.60
N PRO A 46 3.70 -2.75 -8.82
CA PRO A 46 2.63 -3.66 -9.17
C PRO A 46 1.26 -3.01 -8.93
N LYS A 47 0.19 -3.56 -9.54
CA LYS A 47 -1.20 -3.14 -9.26
C LYS A 47 -1.94 -4.22 -8.48
N ILE A 48 -2.63 -3.83 -7.41
CA ILE A 48 -3.59 -4.68 -6.70
C ILE A 48 -4.90 -4.65 -7.48
N MET A 49 -5.29 -5.79 -8.05
CA MET A 49 -6.47 -5.94 -8.89
C MET A 49 -7.73 -6.24 -8.07
N SER A 50 -7.58 -6.97 -6.98
CA SER A 50 -8.67 -7.32 -6.05
C SER A 50 -8.12 -7.69 -4.68
N THR A 51 -9.01 -7.67 -3.69
CA THR A 51 -8.72 -8.03 -2.30
C THR A 51 -9.75 -9.04 -1.80
N GLY A 52 -9.36 -9.90 -0.87
CA GLY A 52 -10.27 -10.75 -0.09
C GLY A 52 -11.10 -9.95 0.90
N GLU A 53 -12.02 -10.64 1.59
CA GLU A 53 -12.97 -10.02 2.54
C GLU A 53 -12.29 -9.52 3.83
N ASP A 54 -11.18 -10.13 4.24
CA ASP A 54 -10.42 -9.80 5.45
C ASP A 54 -9.38 -8.67 5.24
N VAL A 55 -9.25 -8.19 4.00
CA VAL A 55 -8.30 -7.15 3.63
C VAL A 55 -8.96 -5.78 3.66
N ARG A 56 -8.43 -4.91 4.52
CA ARG A 56 -8.81 -3.50 4.63
C ARG A 56 -8.02 -2.67 3.63
N ILE A 57 -8.72 -1.86 2.85
CA ILE A 57 -8.13 -0.91 1.92
C ILE A 57 -7.86 0.38 2.70
N LEU A 58 -6.57 0.72 2.84
CA LEU A 58 -6.11 1.88 3.59
C LEU A 58 -5.75 3.05 2.70
N GLY A 59 -5.63 2.87 1.38
CA GLY A 59 -5.25 3.95 0.50
C GLY A 59 -5.44 3.69 -0.98
N ARG A 60 -5.72 4.77 -1.71
CA ARG A 60 -5.93 4.77 -3.15
C ARG A 60 -5.20 5.89 -3.88
N HIS A 61 -4.77 5.59 -5.10
CA HIS A 61 -4.38 6.56 -6.13
C HIS A 61 -5.44 6.53 -7.22
N GLY A 62 -6.30 7.54 -7.28
CA GLY A 62 -7.54 7.46 -8.06
C GLY A 62 -8.39 6.26 -7.62
N ASP A 63 -8.65 5.33 -8.54
CA ASP A 63 -9.38 4.09 -8.26
C ASP A 63 -8.46 2.92 -7.86
N GLU A 64 -7.14 3.07 -7.95
CA GLU A 64 -6.18 1.99 -7.73
C GLU A 64 -5.86 1.83 -6.25
N ILE A 65 -5.85 0.59 -5.76
CA ILE A 65 -5.48 0.27 -4.37
C ILE A 65 -3.96 0.31 -4.25
N VAL A 66 -3.45 1.17 -3.36
CA VAL A 66 -2.01 1.39 -3.19
C VAL A 66 -1.49 1.11 -1.78
N LEU A 67 -2.39 1.06 -0.79
CA LEU A 67 -2.09 0.64 0.59
C LEU A 67 -3.23 -0.25 1.09
N ALA A 68 -2.89 -1.44 1.58
CA ALA A 68 -3.86 -2.38 2.13
C ALA A 68 -3.26 -3.15 3.31
N ALA A 69 -4.13 -3.65 4.18
CA ALA A 69 -3.72 -4.44 5.32
C ALA A 69 -4.70 -5.57 5.64
N ASN A 70 -4.20 -6.65 6.23
CA ASN A 70 -5.01 -7.58 7.03
C ASN A 70 -4.50 -7.56 8.48
N ALA A 71 -4.96 -8.49 9.32
CA ALA A 71 -4.67 -8.51 10.76
C ALA A 71 -3.17 -8.41 11.13
N ARG A 72 -2.25 -8.86 10.26
CA ARG A 72 -0.79 -8.90 10.57
C ARG A 72 0.10 -8.40 9.45
N ILE A 73 -0.45 -8.09 8.28
CA ILE A 73 0.31 -7.71 7.10
C ILE A 73 -0.14 -6.33 6.65
N LEU A 74 0.83 -5.43 6.45
CA LEU A 74 0.66 -4.16 5.74
C LEU A 74 1.42 -4.24 4.42
N VAL A 75 0.78 -3.87 3.31
CA VAL A 75 1.38 -3.83 1.98
C VAL A 75 1.14 -2.50 1.31
N ALA A 76 2.17 -1.98 0.65
CA ALA A 76 2.11 -0.80 -0.20
C ALA A 76 2.63 -1.13 -1.60
N THR A 77 2.08 -0.48 -2.64
CA THR A 77 2.60 -0.55 -4.02
C THR A 77 3.56 0.60 -4.36
N PHE A 78 3.75 1.53 -3.41
CA PHE A 78 4.71 2.63 -3.46
C PHE A 78 5.77 2.48 -2.36
N HIS A 79 6.75 3.37 -2.39
CA HIS A 79 7.90 3.39 -1.51
C HIS A 79 7.80 4.53 -0.48
N PRO A 80 7.10 4.33 0.66
CA PRO A 80 7.03 5.35 1.71
C PRO A 80 8.39 5.66 2.33
N GLU A 81 9.37 4.76 2.21
CA GLU A 81 10.73 4.94 2.70
C GLU A 81 11.57 5.93 1.89
N LEU A 82 11.10 6.32 0.70
CA LEU A 82 11.77 7.28 -0.18
C LEU A 82 11.27 8.71 0.02
N THR A 83 10.38 8.94 1.00
CA THR A 83 9.93 10.27 1.42
C THR A 83 10.47 10.59 2.82
N ASN A 84 10.31 11.84 3.26
CA ASN A 84 10.60 12.24 4.65
C ASN A 84 9.35 12.16 5.55
N ASP A 85 8.30 11.47 5.10
CA ASP A 85 7.02 11.34 5.82
C ASP A 85 6.89 9.97 6.47
N TYR A 86 7.02 9.96 7.80
CA TYR A 86 7.07 8.73 8.58
C TYR A 86 5.69 8.19 8.99
N ARG A 87 4.57 8.83 8.61
CA ARG A 87 3.23 8.48 9.11
C ARG A 87 2.84 7.01 8.87
N ILE A 88 3.21 6.42 7.73
CA ILE A 88 2.95 5.00 7.44
C ILE A 88 3.80 4.07 8.32
N HIS A 89 5.06 4.43 8.57
CA HIS A 89 5.94 3.66 9.47
C HIS A 89 5.46 3.76 10.91
N GLN A 90 5.02 4.95 11.35
CA GLN A 90 4.43 5.15 12.68
C GLN A 90 3.15 4.33 12.84
N TYR A 91 2.25 4.38 11.85
CA TYR A 91 1.04 3.56 11.79
C TYR A 91 1.38 2.07 11.98
N PHE A 92 2.34 1.55 11.20
CA PHE A 92 2.76 0.16 11.31
C PHE A 92 3.26 -0.22 12.71
N ILE A 93 4.07 0.64 13.34
CA ILE A 93 4.61 0.39 14.70
C ILE A 93 3.49 0.42 15.74
N GLU A 94 2.59 1.40 15.69
CA GLU A 94 1.44 1.52 16.59
C GLU A 94 0.55 0.27 16.52
N LYS A 95 0.32 -0.24 15.30
CA LYS A 95 -0.44 -1.45 15.06
C LYS A 95 0.20 -2.72 15.64
N ILE A 96 1.52 -2.85 15.51
CA ILE A 96 2.24 -3.96 16.16
C ILE A 96 2.07 -3.89 17.68
N GLY A 97 2.23 -2.69 18.27
CA GLY A 97 2.07 -2.48 19.71
C GLY A 97 0.69 -2.87 20.23
N ASN A 98 -0.34 -2.71 19.40
CA ASN A 98 -1.73 -3.00 19.74
C ASN A 98 -2.19 -4.42 19.34
N GLY A 99 -1.31 -5.24 18.76
CA GLY A 99 -1.62 -6.63 18.38
C GLY A 99 -2.61 -6.77 17.22
N SER A 100 -2.84 -5.71 16.44
CA SER A 100 -3.71 -5.70 15.26
C SER A 100 -3.16 -4.69 14.28
N ILE A 101 -2.86 -5.09 13.03
CA ILE A 101 -2.78 -4.13 11.92
C ILE A 101 -4.18 -3.77 11.52
#